data_AF-A0A229T9D9-F1
#
_entry.id   AF-A0A229T9D9-F1
#
_cell.length_a   1.000
_cell.length_b   1.000
_cell.length_c   1.000
_cell.angle_alpha   90.00
_cell.angle_beta   90.00
_cell.angle_gamma   90.00
#
_symmetry.space_group_name_H-M   'P 1'
#
loop_
_entity.id
_entity.type
_entity.pdbx_description
1 polymer ?
#
loop_
_entity_poly.entity_id
_entity_poly.type
_entity_poly.pdbx_seq_one_letter_code
_entity_poly.pdbx_strand_id
1 'polypeptide(L)'
;MTRDCHRADLVLDRMAAITGELGELLAALEADVEPELAGWTGEAREEYLRAKRDWGRAVERMPECLERAREAFGELAYSVFTGVKTE
;
A
#
# COMPACT_ATOMS: atom_id res chain seq x y z
N MET A 1 7.65 -23.32 9.03
CA MET A 1 6.91 -23.24 7.75
C MET A 1 5.48 -22.73 7.88
N THR A 2 4.53 -23.44 8.53
CA THR A 2 3.17 -22.89 8.78
C THR A 2 3.19 -21.57 9.55
N ARG A 3 4.15 -21.41 10.48
CA ARG A 3 4.39 -20.18 11.23
C ARG A 3 4.90 -19.01 10.37
N ASP A 4 5.65 -19.30 9.30
CA ASP A 4 6.31 -18.27 8.48
C ASP A 4 5.31 -17.66 7.49
N CYS A 5 4.46 -18.49 6.88
CA CYS A 5 3.34 -18.03 6.04
C CYS A 5 2.31 -17.26 6.86
N HIS A 6 1.94 -17.77 8.04
CA HIS A 6 1.03 -17.06 8.94
C HIS A 6 1.61 -15.70 9.40
N ARG A 7 2.92 -15.64 9.65
CA ARG A 7 3.59 -14.38 9.97
C ARG A 7 3.59 -13.42 8.78
N ALA A 8 3.80 -13.91 7.56
CA ALA A 8 3.73 -13.09 6.36
C ALA A 8 2.33 -12.48 6.18
N ASP A 9 1.27 -13.28 6.34
CA ASP A 9 -0.12 -12.79 6.28
C ASP A 9 -0.38 -11.68 7.30
N LEU A 10 0.02 -11.87 8.56
CA LEU A 10 -0.15 -10.84 9.61
C LEU A 10 0.60 -9.54 9.30
N VAL A 11 1.79 -9.64 8.68
CA VAL A 11 2.55 -8.47 8.28
C VAL A 11 1.86 -7.76 7.11
N LEU A 12 1.36 -8.51 6.12
CA LEU A 12 0.63 -7.96 4.97
C LEU A 12 -0.70 -7.31 5.40
N ASP A 13 -1.44 -7.91 6.33
CA ASP A 13 -2.65 -7.33 6.93
C ASP A 13 -2.33 -5.99 7.61
N ARG A 14 -1.24 -5.95 8.37
CA ARG A 14 -0.79 -4.71 9.03
C ARG A 14 -0.39 -3.64 8.02
N MET A 15 0.30 -4.02 6.94
CA MET A 15 0.66 -3.07 5.87
C MET A 15 -0.60 -2.54 5.18
N ALA A 16 -1.62 -3.37 4.96
CA ALA A 16 -2.90 -2.95 4.40
C ALA A 16 -3.61 -1.94 5.33
N ALA A 17 -3.64 -2.21 6.63
CA ALA A 17 -4.21 -1.28 7.62
C ALA A 17 -3.51 0.08 7.62
N ILE A 18 -2.16 0.08 7.69
CA ILE A 18 -1.35 1.32 7.63
C ILE A 18 -1.58 2.07 6.31
N THR A 19 -1.74 1.36 5.20
CA THR A 19 -2.04 1.96 3.90
C THR A 19 -3.40 2.65 3.89
N GLY A 20 -4.40 2.04 4.52
CA GLY A 20 -5.72 2.64 4.71
C GLY A 20 -5.64 3.91 5.56
N GLU A 21 -5.00 3.84 6.72
CA GLU A 21 -4.77 4.98 7.60
C GLU A 21 -4.01 6.12 6.88
N LEU A 22 -3.00 5.79 6.07
CA LEU A 22 -2.28 6.76 5.26
C LEU A 22 -3.20 7.44 4.24
N GLY A 23 -4.09 6.69 3.59
CA GLY A 23 -5.09 7.22 2.68
C GLY A 23 -6.04 8.21 3.37
N GLU A 24 -6.49 7.89 4.59
CA GLU A 24 -7.34 8.78 5.39
C GLU A 24 -6.60 10.07 5.79
N LEU A 25 -5.34 9.97 6.22
CA LEU A 25 -4.51 11.13 6.57
C LEU A 25 -4.25 12.04 5.36
N LEU A 26 -4.03 11.47 4.17
CA LEU A 26 -3.87 12.23 2.94
C LEU A 26 -5.18 12.91 2.53
N ALA A 27 -6.32 12.23 2.66
CA ALA A 27 -7.63 12.83 2.41
C ALA A 27 -7.92 14.00 3.36
N ALA A 28 -7.54 13.88 4.64
CA ALA A 28 -7.66 14.96 5.62
C ALA A 28 -6.75 16.15 5.25
N LEU A 29 -5.49 15.89 4.88
CA LEU A 29 -4.58 16.93 4.38
C LEU A 29 -5.16 17.65 3.15
N GLU A 30 -5.73 16.90 2.21
CA GLU A 30 -6.35 17.49 1.02
C GLU A 30 -7.56 18.38 1.38
N ALA A 31 -8.40 17.95 2.32
CA ALA A 31 -9.54 18.73 2.78
C ALA A 31 -9.14 20.04 3.47
N ASP A 32 -8.00 20.04 4.20
CA ASP A 32 -7.48 21.23 4.85
C ASP A 32 -6.82 22.20 3.85
N VAL A 33 -6.14 21.69 2.82
CA VAL A 33 -5.35 22.50 1.88
C VAL A 33 -6.16 22.98 0.67
N GLU A 34 -7.13 22.21 0.17
CA GLU A 34 -7.94 22.57 -1.01
C GLU A 34 -8.64 23.95 -0.92
N PRO A 35 -9.19 24.37 0.24
CA PRO A 35 -9.79 25.70 0.39
C PRO A 35 -8.79 26.84 0.16
N GLU A 36 -7.53 26.66 0.56
CA GLU A 36 -6.49 27.67 0.41
C GLU A 36 -5.85 27.67 -0.99
N LEU A 37 -5.97 26.56 -1.71
CA LEU A 37 -5.33 26.34 -3.00
C LEU A 37 -5.72 27.38 -4.07
N ALA A 38 -6.92 27.94 -3.97
CA ALA A 38 -7.39 29.00 -4.87
C ALA A 38 -6.58 30.30 -4.71
N GLY A 39 -6.01 30.54 -3.52
CA GLY A 39 -5.12 31.66 -3.24
C GLY A 39 -3.65 31.38 -3.58
N TRP A 40 -3.28 30.12 -3.83
CA TRP A 40 -1.91 29.75 -4.17
C TRP A 40 -1.66 30.02 -5.66
N THR A 41 -0.52 30.64 -5.97
CA THR A 41 -0.15 30.98 -7.35
C THR A 41 1.27 30.49 -7.65
N GLY A 42 1.51 30.19 -8.93
CA GLY A 42 2.82 29.78 -9.43
C GLY A 42 3.27 28.42 -8.91
N GLU A 43 4.58 28.30 -8.68
CA GLU A 43 5.31 27.07 -8.39
C GLU A 43 4.75 26.28 -7.19
N ALA A 44 4.32 26.96 -6.12
CA ALA A 44 3.80 26.30 -4.93
C ALA A 44 2.52 25.48 -5.21
N ARG A 45 1.63 25.99 -6.06
CA ARG A 45 0.41 25.28 -6.47
C ARG A 45 0.76 24.08 -7.35
N GLU A 46 1.70 24.25 -8.27
CA GLU A 46 2.11 23.18 -9.18
C GLU A 46 2.79 22.03 -8.43
N GLU A 47 3.69 22.35 -7.49
CA GLU A 47 4.37 21.34 -6.66
C GLU A 47 3.39 20.61 -5.75
N TYR A 48 2.41 21.29 -5.15
CA TYR A 48 1.36 20.60 -4.39
C TYR A 48 0.54 19.65 -5.27
N LEU A 49 0.10 20.10 -6.46
CA LEU A 49 -0.66 19.25 -7.37
C LEU A 49 0.16 18.04 -7.86
N ARG A 50 1.48 18.20 -7.99
CA ARG A 50 2.39 17.11 -8.30
C ARG A 50 2.49 16.13 -7.14
N ALA A 51 2.75 16.62 -5.93
CA ALA A 51 2.78 15.79 -4.73
C ALA A 51 1.47 15.02 -4.55
N LYS A 52 0.32 15.69 -4.78
CA LYS A 52 -1.02 15.08 -4.76
C LYS A 52 -1.16 13.88 -5.69
N ARG A 53 -0.71 14.02 -6.93
CA ARG A 53 -0.72 12.89 -7.88
C ARG A 53 0.24 11.77 -7.47
N ASP A 54 1.41 12.12 -6.95
CA ASP A 54 2.44 11.15 -6.61
C ASP A 54 2.04 10.30 -5.40
N TRP A 55 1.53 10.91 -4.32
CA TRP A 55 1.02 10.15 -3.18
C TRP A 55 -0.25 9.38 -3.52
N GLY A 56 -1.16 9.95 -4.34
CA GLY A 56 -2.39 9.28 -4.75
C GLY A 56 -2.09 7.98 -5.49
N ARG A 57 -1.17 8.05 -6.46
CA ARG A 57 -0.68 6.87 -7.19
C ARG A 57 -0.01 5.86 -6.26
N ALA A 58 0.70 6.29 -5.23
CA ALA A 58 1.35 5.38 -4.29
C ALA A 58 0.31 4.60 -3.46
N VAL A 59 -0.70 5.29 -2.94
CA VAL A 59 -1.79 4.67 -2.17
C VAL A 59 -2.60 3.71 -3.04
N GLU A 60 -2.95 4.10 -4.27
CA GLU A 60 -3.70 3.24 -5.20
C GLU A 60 -2.96 1.96 -5.58
N ARG A 61 -1.62 2.01 -5.69
CA ARG A 61 -0.80 0.85 -6.07
C ARG A 61 -0.57 -0.13 -4.93
N MET A 62 -0.65 0.32 -3.69
CA MET A 62 -0.24 -0.49 -2.54
C MET A 62 -1.12 -1.72 -2.32
N PRO A 63 -2.47 -1.67 -2.42
CA PRO A 63 -3.30 -2.87 -2.33
C PRO A 63 -2.90 -3.96 -3.33
N GLU A 64 -2.66 -3.60 -4.59
CA GLU A 64 -2.24 -4.54 -5.64
C GLU A 64 -0.88 -5.19 -5.33
N CYS A 65 0.07 -4.39 -4.82
CA CYS A 65 1.38 -4.91 -4.39
C CYS A 65 1.24 -5.91 -3.22
N LEU A 66 0.34 -5.65 -2.27
CA LEU A 66 0.10 -6.52 -1.12
C LEU A 66 -0.59 -7.83 -1.53
N GLU A 67 -1.54 -7.79 -2.44
CA GLU A 67 -2.18 -8.99 -2.99
C GLU A 67 -1.17 -9.87 -3.74
N ARG A 68 -0.35 -9.27 -4.61
CA ARG A 68 0.73 -10.01 -5.29
C ARG A 68 1.74 -10.64 -4.32
N ALA A 69 2.05 -9.95 -3.22
CA ALA A 69 2.90 -10.52 -2.17
C ALA A 69 2.22 -11.73 -1.50
N ARG A 70 0.91 -11.64 -1.23
CA ARG A 70 0.14 -12.72 -0.61
C ARG A 70 0.08 -13.96 -1.52
N GLU A 71 -0.15 -13.76 -2.82
CA GLU A 71 -0.09 -14.82 -3.83
C GLU A 71 1.29 -15.51 -3.84
N ALA A 72 2.37 -14.74 -3.91
CA ALA A 72 3.73 -15.28 -3.91
C ALA A 72 4.04 -16.12 -2.65
N PHE A 73 3.62 -15.67 -1.47
CA PHE A 73 3.79 -16.47 -0.24
C PHE A 73 2.93 -17.74 -0.25
N GLY A 74 1.73 -17.68 -0.83
CA GLY A 74 0.87 -18.85 -1.02
C GLY A 74 1.49 -19.91 -1.94
N GLU A 75 2.07 -19.48 -3.07
CA GLU A 75 2.77 -20.36 -4.00
C GLU A 75 3.99 -21.04 -3.37
N LEU A 76 4.79 -20.27 -2.61
CA LEU A 76 5.93 -20.82 -1.87
C LEU A 76 5.49 -21.87 -0.85
N ALA A 77 4.40 -21.62 -0.12
CA ALA A 77 3.86 -22.57 0.85
C ALA A 77 3.42 -23.88 0.17
N TYR A 78 2.77 -23.78 -0.99
CA TYR A 78 2.27 -24.92 -1.76
C TYR A 78 3.41 -25.73 -2.40
N SER A 79 4.38 -25.05 -3.01
CA SER A 79 5.54 -25.67 -3.67
C SER A 79 6.34 -26.54 -2.70
N VAL A 80 6.68 -26.01 -1.53
CA VAL A 80 7.46 -26.77 -0.54
C VAL A 80 6.66 -27.95 0.02
N PHE A 81 5.34 -27.81 0.20
CA PHE A 81 4.49 -28.93 0.62
C PHE A 81 4.50 -30.09 -0.39
N THR A 82 4.52 -29.78 -1.70
CA THR A 82 4.59 -30.81 -2.74
C THR A 82 5.97 -31.43 -2.92
N GLY A 83 7.06 -30.68 -2.67
CA GLY A 83 8.44 -31.18 -2.76
C GLY A 83 8.87 -32.11 -1.62
N VAL A 84 8.23 -32.02 -0.45
CA VAL A 84 8.49 -32.91 0.70
C VAL A 84 7.87 -34.30 0.51
N LYS A 85 6.96 -34.48 -0.47
CA LYS A 85 6.20 -35.72 -0.65
C LYS A 85 6.90 -36.77 -1.53
N THR A 86 8.13 -36.50 -1.99
CA THR A 86 8.87 -37.33 -2.96
C THR A 86 10.10 -38.08 -2.40
N GLU A 87 10.25 -38.20 -1.08
CA GLU A 87 11.28 -39.07 -0.46
C GLU A 87 10.69 -40.17 0.41
#